data_AF-A0A917E1D2-F1
#
_entry.id   AF-A0A917E1D2-F1
#
_cell.length_a   1.000
_cell.length_b   1.000
_cell.length_c   1.000
_cell.angle_alpha   90.00
_cell.angle_beta   90.00
_cell.angle_gamma   90.00
#
_symmetry.space_group_name_H-M   'P 1'
#
loop_
_entity.id
_entity.type
_entity.pdbx_description
1 polymer ?
#
loop_
_entity_poly.entity_id
_entity_poly.type
_entity_poly.pdbx_seq_one_letter_code
_entity_poly.pdbx_strand_id
1 'polypeptide(L)'
;MSARLQSLVEAGLLVKIEGDSNRAQTMYRPTQKALDLFPVVFAIMNWGLKYNPNTDMTIPIMQELTTNEKGLELRLLQNFDDITS
;
A
#
# COMPACT_ATOMS: atom_id res chain seq x y z
N MET A 1 19.57 2.20 0.66
CA MET A 1 18.10 2.02 0.57
C MET A 1 17.73 0.71 1.30
N SER A 2 17.63 0.75 2.63
CA SER A 2 17.33 -0.44 3.47
C SER A 2 16.59 -0.04 4.76
N ALA A 3 16.94 1.09 5.39
CA ALA A 3 16.38 1.50 6.68
C ALA A 3 14.84 1.59 6.72
N ARG A 4 14.17 2.18 5.72
CA ARG A 4 12.69 2.30 5.72
C ARG A 4 11.99 0.94 5.59
N LEU A 5 12.47 0.08 4.70
CA LEU A 5 11.93 -1.27 4.54
C LEU A 5 12.18 -2.09 5.81
N GLN A 6 13.35 -1.95 6.41
CA GLN A 6 13.70 -2.59 7.68
C GLN A 6 12.76 -2.12 8.80
N SER A 7 12.52 -0.81 8.94
CA SER A 7 11.59 -0.29 9.94
C SER A 7 10.15 -0.76 9.72
N LEU A 8 9.72 -0.93 8.46
CA LEU A 8 8.39 -1.46 8.15
C LEU A 8 8.29 -2.97 8.48
N VAL A 9 9.38 -3.72 8.32
CA VAL A 9 9.45 -5.11 8.79
C VAL A 9 9.40 -5.17 10.32
N GLU A 10 10.19 -4.34 11.00
CA GLU A 10 10.20 -4.26 12.47
C GLU A 10 8.83 -3.81 13.03
N ALA A 11 8.12 -2.95 12.32
CA ALA A 11 6.75 -2.54 12.67
C ALA A 11 5.68 -3.62 12.39
N GLY A 12 6.06 -4.73 11.76
CA GLY A 12 5.17 -5.83 11.36
C GLY A 12 4.25 -5.47 10.20
N LEU A 13 4.60 -4.48 9.38
CA LEU A 13 3.85 -4.05 8.21
C LEU A 13 4.30 -4.76 6.93
N LEU A 14 5.57 -5.18 6.89
CA LEU A 14 6.12 -5.98 5.80
C LEU A 14 6.71 -7.28 6.34
N VAL A 15 6.67 -8.32 5.52
CA VAL A 15 7.45 -9.55 5.70
C VAL A 15 8.48 -9.66 4.58
N LYS A 16 9.67 -10.16 4.94
CA LYS A 16 10.75 -10.45 4.02
C LYS A 16 10.56 -11.87 3.46
N ILE A 17 10.65 -12.03 2.15
CA ILE A 17 10.52 -13.32 1.45
C ILE A 17 11.78 -13.58 0.63
N GLU A 18 12.27 -14.81 0.69
CA GLU A 18 13.39 -15.28 -0.13
C GLU A 18 12.89 -15.79 -1.48
N GLY A 19 13.54 -15.38 -2.57
CA GLY A 19 13.18 -15.81 -3.92
C GLY A 19 13.64 -17.25 -4.21
N ASP A 20 12.79 -18.01 -4.90
CA ASP A 20 12.90 -19.48 -5.07
C ASP A 20 13.97 -19.94 -6.11
N SER A 21 14.64 -19.03 -6.82
CA SER A 21 15.62 -19.41 -7.85
C SER A 21 16.83 -18.47 -7.94
N ASN A 22 17.97 -18.97 -7.46
CA ASN A 22 19.36 -18.65 -7.79
C ASN A 22 19.81 -17.17 -7.95
N ARG A 23 19.04 -16.20 -7.46
CA ARG A 23 19.50 -14.83 -7.23
C ARG A 23 18.87 -14.34 -5.96
N ALA A 24 19.72 -13.80 -5.08
CA ALA A 24 19.41 -13.15 -3.81
C ALA A 24 18.47 -11.93 -3.93
N GLN A 25 17.30 -12.10 -4.53
CA GLN A 25 16.25 -11.10 -4.54
C GLN A 25 15.44 -11.25 -3.26
N THR A 26 15.76 -10.38 -2.32
CA THR A 26 14.90 -10.12 -1.18
C THR A 26 13.63 -9.46 -1.68
N MET A 27 12.49 -10.12 -1.52
CA MET A 27 11.17 -9.51 -1.75
C MET A 27 10.56 -9.08 -0.42
N TYR A 28 9.71 -8.06 -0.48
CA TYR A 28 8.92 -7.60 0.67
C TYR A 28 7.45 -7.68 0.30
N ARG A 29 6.63 -8.24 1.18
CA ARG A 29 5.17 -8.28 1.01
C ARG A 29 4.47 -7.66 2.21
N PRO A 30 3.32 -7.01 2.01
CA PRO A 30 2.52 -6.50 3.13
C PRO A 30 2.01 -7.65 4.00
N THR A 31 1.81 -7.35 5.28
CA THR A 31 1.06 -8.20 6.21
C THR A 31 -0.42 -7.80 6.22
N GLN A 32 -1.29 -8.64 6.79
CA GLN A 32 -2.69 -8.25 7.03
C GLN A 32 -2.78 -6.92 7.80
N LYS A 33 -1.92 -6.72 8.81
CA LYS A 33 -1.83 -5.46 9.56
C LYS A 33 -1.57 -4.24 8.67
N ALA A 34 -0.78 -4.38 7.62
CA ALA A 34 -0.55 -3.28 6.68
C ALA A 34 -1.75 -3.04 5.76
N LEU A 35 -2.46 -4.10 5.36
CA LEU A 35 -3.71 -3.98 4.60
C LEU A 35 -4.81 -3.31 5.46
N ASP A 36 -4.89 -3.62 6.76
CA ASP A 36 -5.84 -3.01 7.69
C ASP A 36 -5.61 -1.48 7.85
N LEU A 37 -4.48 -0.95 7.40
CA LEU A 37 -4.19 0.50 7.41
C LEU A 37 -4.71 1.25 6.19
N PHE A 38 -5.30 0.57 5.18
CA PHE A 38 -5.86 1.23 4.00
C PHE A 38 -6.79 2.42 4.35
N PRO A 39 -7.74 2.29 5.28
CA PRO A 39 -8.61 3.41 5.65
C PRO A 39 -7.84 4.63 6.19
N VAL A 40 -6.77 4.40 6.94
CA VAL A 40 -5.92 5.48 7.49
C VAL A 40 -5.12 6.16 6.37
N VAL A 41 -4.56 5.38 5.45
CA VAL A 41 -3.83 5.90 4.28
C VAL A 41 -4.76 6.74 3.40
N PHE A 42 -5.97 6.26 3.15
CA PHE A 42 -6.97 7.00 2.38
C PHE A 42 -7.40 8.29 3.07
N ALA A 43 -7.56 8.29 4.40
CA ALA A 43 -7.84 9.52 5.14
C ALA A 43 -6.73 10.58 4.96
N ILE A 44 -5.46 10.17 4.97
CA ILE A 44 -4.32 11.07 4.73
C ILE A 44 -4.34 11.58 3.29
N MET A 45 -4.60 10.72 2.31
CA MET A 45 -4.70 11.10 0.90
C MET A 45 -5.86 12.07 0.65
N ASN A 46 -7.03 11.82 1.22
CA ASN A 46 -8.20 12.71 1.16
C ASN A 46 -7.93 14.06 1.80
N TRP A 47 -7.22 14.09 2.93
CA TRP A 47 -6.76 15.34 3.53
C TRP A 47 -5.83 16.10 2.57
N GLY A 48 -4.88 15.42 1.94
CA GLY A 48 -4.01 15.99 0.91
C GLY A 48 -4.79 16.57 -0.27
N LEU A 49 -5.73 15.80 -0.84
CA LEU A 49 -6.59 16.26 -1.93
C LEU A 49 -7.39 17.51 -1.56
N LYS A 50 -7.87 17.60 -0.32
CA LYS A 50 -8.66 18.72 0.16
C LYS A 50 -7.85 20.00 0.36
N TYR A 51 -6.62 19.89 0.87
CA TYR A 51 -5.86 21.06 1.33
C TYR A 51 -4.62 21.38 0.50
N ASN A 52 -4.16 20.47 -0.37
CA ASN A 52 -3.07 20.72 -1.29
C ASN A 52 -3.63 20.95 -2.71
N PRO A 53 -3.75 22.21 -3.17
CA PRO A 53 -4.28 22.53 -4.50
C PRO A 53 -3.36 22.04 -5.63
N ASN A 54 -2.11 21.69 -5.33
CA ASN A 54 -1.14 21.15 -6.28
C ASN A 54 -1.15 19.61 -6.32
N THR A 55 -2.17 18.96 -5.77
CA THR A 55 -2.28 17.50 -5.86
C THR A 55 -2.43 17.09 -7.32
N ASP A 56 -1.54 16.21 -7.78
CA ASP A 56 -1.53 15.76 -9.17
C ASP A 56 -2.68 14.79 -9.45
N MET A 57 -3.75 15.34 -10.02
CA MET A 57 -4.93 14.57 -10.44
C MET A 57 -4.71 13.79 -11.74
N THR A 58 -3.53 13.85 -12.37
CA THR A 58 -3.23 12.97 -13.52
C THR A 58 -2.89 11.54 -13.08
N ILE A 59 -2.57 11.35 -11.79
CA ILE A 59 -2.30 10.04 -11.21
C ILE A 59 -3.63 9.26 -11.07
N PRO A 60 -3.79 8.08 -11.69
CA PRO A 60 -5.08 7.36 -11.72
C PRO A 60 -5.65 7.03 -10.33
N ILE A 61 -4.79 6.65 -9.37
CA ILE A 61 -5.25 6.34 -8.01
C ILE A 61 -5.85 7.57 -7.31
N MET A 62 -5.40 8.78 -7.63
CA MET A 62 -5.95 10.01 -7.05
C MET A 62 -7.35 10.30 -7.60
N GLN A 63 -7.58 10.05 -8.90
CA GLN A 63 -8.89 10.18 -9.51
C GLN A 63 -9.88 9.15 -8.95
N GLU A 64 -9.45 7.90 -8.82
CA GLU A 64 -10.29 6.81 -8.30
C GLU A 64 -10.61 7.02 -6.82
N LEU A 65 -9.68 7.53 -6.01
CA LEU A 65 -9.94 7.89 -4.61
C LEU A 65 -11.11 8.88 -4.49
N THR A 66 -11.21 9.86 -5.40
CA THR A 66 -12.31 10.85 -5.37
C THR A 66 -13.64 10.33 -5.92
N THR A 67 -13.61 9.35 -6.82
CA THR A 67 -14.80 8.89 -7.55
C THR A 67 -15.37 7.57 -7.03
N ASN A 68 -14.52 6.68 -6.52
CA ASN A 68 -14.89 5.36 -6.02
C ASN A 68 -13.84 4.79 -5.03
N GLU A 69 -13.73 5.41 -3.85
CA GLU A 69 -12.82 4.96 -2.79
C GLU A 69 -13.00 3.48 -2.41
N LYS A 70 -14.24 3.02 -2.27
CA LYS A 70 -14.53 1.62 -1.91
C LYS A 70 -14.11 0.63 -3.01
N GLY A 71 -14.33 1.00 -4.28
CA GLY A 71 -13.87 0.18 -5.40
C GLY A 71 -12.35 0.13 -5.49
N LEU A 72 -11.69 1.26 -5.22
CA LEU A 72 -10.24 1.32 -5.11
C LEU A 72 -9.72 0.40 -4.01
N GLU A 73 -10.32 0.44 -2.82
CA GLU A 73 -9.95 -0.44 -1.69
C GLU A 73 -10.03 -1.92 -2.10
N LEU A 74 -11.18 -2.35 -2.63
CA LEU A 74 -11.40 -3.72 -3.05
C LEU A 74 -10.40 -4.15 -4.13
N ARG A 75 -10.14 -3.30 -5.13
CA ARG A 75 -9.19 -3.56 -6.20
C ARG A 75 -7.76 -3.69 -5.69
N LEU A 76 -7.38 -2.91 -4.67
CA LEU A 76 -6.06 -3.00 -4.06
C LEU A 76 -5.93 -4.27 -3.20
N LEU A 77 -6.96 -4.62 -2.42
CA LEU A 77 -7.00 -5.84 -1.62
C LEU A 77 -6.96 -7.10 -2.50
N GLN A 78 -7.60 -7.09 -3.67
CA GLN A 78 -7.56 -8.19 -4.65
C GLN A 78 -6.15 -8.57 -5.10
N ASN A 79 -5.20 -7.62 -5.09
CA ASN A 79 -3.80 -7.93 -5.41
C ASN A 79 -3.09 -8.75 -4.31
N PHE A 80 -3.75 -8.92 -3.16
CA PHE A 80 -3.25 -9.56 -1.95
C PHE A 80 -4.25 -10.58 -1.39
N ASP A 81 -5.11 -11.16 -2.25
CA ASP A 81 -6.12 -12.16 -1.85
C ASP A 81 -5.51 -13.35 -1.08
N ASP A 82 -4.24 -13.67 -1.36
CA ASP A 82 -3.47 -14.71 -0.69
C ASP A 82 -3.07 -14.37 0.76
N ILE A 83 -3.18 -13.10 1.15
CA ILE A 83 -2.92 -12.61 2.52
C ILE A 83 -4.23 -12.45 3.31
N THR A 84 -5.34 -12.13 2.63
CA THR A 84 -6.65 -11.84 3.24
C THR A 84 -7.55 -13.06 3.47
N SER A 85 -7.05 -14.29 3.25
CA SER A 85 -7.79 -15.56 3.40
C SER A 85 -7.83 -16.12 4.81
#